data_AF-A0A529N906-F1
#
_entry.id   AF-A0A529N906-F1
#
_cell.length_a   1.000
_cell.length_b   1.000
_cell.length_c   1.000
_cell.angle_alpha   90.00
_cell.angle_beta   90.00
_cell.angle_gamma   90.00
#
_symmetry.space_group_name_H-M   'P 1'
#
loop_
_entity.id
_entity.type
_entity.pdbx_description
1 polymer ?
#
loop_
_entity_poly.entity_id
_entity_poly.type
_entity_poly.pdbx_seq_one_letter_code
_entity_poly.pdbx_strand_id
1 'polypeptide(L)'
;PLRLCSQLRSLDRTRFLPIILLADAGEEGRIIRGLELGINDYLTRPVDQHELTARLRTQVRRKRYNDQLRASVTQTIEMAVTDGLTGLPNR
;
A
#
# COMPACT_ATOMS: atom_id res chain seq x y z
N PRO A 1 -10.86 14.65 -3.33
CA PRO A 1 -10.31 13.51 -2.53
C PRO A 1 -10.03 12.25 -3.36
N LEU A 2 -11.03 11.69 -4.06
CA LEU A 2 -10.86 10.44 -4.83
C LEU A 2 -9.93 10.58 -6.05
N ARG A 3 -9.92 11.74 -6.72
CA ARG A 3 -8.96 12.04 -7.79
C ARG A 3 -7.50 11.96 -7.30
N LEU A 4 -7.23 12.41 -6.07
CA LEU A 4 -5.90 12.31 -5.47
C LEU A 4 -5.51 10.85 -5.24
N CYS A 5 -6.45 9.99 -4.82
CA CYS A 5 -6.18 8.56 -4.66
C CYS A 5 -5.74 7.94 -5.99
N SER A 6 -6.48 8.21 -7.06
CA SER A 6 -6.13 7.76 -8.42
C SER A 6 -4.74 8.25 -8.86
N GLN A 7 -4.40 9.52 -8.59
CA GLN A 7 -3.07 10.08 -8.89
C GLN A 7 -1.96 9.41 -8.06
N LEU A 8 -2.19 9.15 -6.77
CA LEU A 8 -1.21 8.44 -5.93
C LEU A 8 -1.00 7.00 -6.40
N ARG A 9 -2.05 6.36 -6.94
CA ARG A 9 -1.95 5.01 -7.52
C ARG A 9 -1.29 4.97 -8.89
N SER A 10 -1.26 6.07 -9.64
CA SER A 10 -0.64 6.11 -10.97
C SER A 10 0.88 6.32 -10.94
N LEU A 11 1.44 6.83 -9.85
CA LEU A 11 2.88 7.06 -9.69
C LEU A 11 3.56 5.88 -8.97
N ASP A 12 4.62 5.32 -9.54
CA ASP A 12 5.26 4.11 -8.99
C ASP A 12 5.76 4.29 -7.54
N ARG A 13 6.32 5.45 -7.23
CA ARG A 13 6.80 5.78 -5.88
C ARG A 13 5.70 5.79 -4.81
N THR A 14 4.46 6.10 -5.19
CA THR A 14 3.32 6.19 -4.25
C THR A 14 2.28 5.10 -4.44
N ARG A 15 2.42 4.28 -5.48
CA ARG A 15 1.45 3.24 -5.89
C ARG A 15 1.07 2.30 -4.76
N PHE A 16 1.95 2.10 -3.78
CA PHE A 16 1.77 1.17 -2.65
C PHE A 16 1.63 1.84 -1.29
N LEU A 17 1.47 3.17 -1.25
CA LEU A 17 1.17 3.85 0.01
C LEU A 17 -0.20 3.42 0.52
N PRO A 18 -0.33 3.05 1.81
CA PRO A 18 -1.63 2.81 2.42
C PRO A 18 -2.45 4.12 2.48
N ILE A 19 -3.69 4.07 2.02
CA ILE A 19 -4.62 5.20 2.03
C ILE A 19 -5.85 4.81 2.85
N ILE A 20 -6.16 5.59 3.88
CA ILE A 20 -7.41 5.47 4.66
C ILE A 20 -8.30 6.66 4.32
N LEU A 21 -9.54 6.39 3.92
CA LEU A 21 -10.54 7.43 3.67
C LEU A 21 -11.28 7.79 4.95
N LEU A 22 -11.37 9.08 5.28
CA LEU A 22 -12.34 9.55 6.26
C LEU A 22 -13.61 9.96 5.53
N ALA A 23 -14.75 9.44 5.97
CA ALA A 23 -16.07 9.68 5.40
C ALA A 23 -17.04 10.19 6.47
N ASP A 24 -18.07 10.91 6.05
CA ASP A 24 -19.21 11.28 6.89
C ASP A 24 -20.34 10.25 6.75
N ALA A 25 -21.33 10.29 7.65
CA ALA A 25 -22.53 9.45 7.55
C ALA A 25 -23.30 9.77 6.25
N GLY A 26 -23.77 8.74 5.53
CA GLY A 26 -24.45 8.92 4.23
C GLY A 26 -23.50 9.03 3.03
N GLU A 27 -22.19 8.89 3.21
CA GLU A 27 -21.21 8.87 2.12
C GLU A 27 -20.86 7.44 1.63
N GLU A 28 -21.78 6.48 1.71
CA GLU A 28 -21.52 5.07 1.34
C GLU A 28 -21.07 4.94 -0.12
N GLY A 29 -21.68 5.70 -1.03
CA GLY A 29 -21.29 5.72 -2.44
C GLY A 29 -19.85 6.21 -2.66
N ARG A 30 -19.38 7.13 -1.81
CA ARG A 30 -17.99 7.64 -1.86
C ARG A 30 -17.01 6.62 -1.32
N ILE A 31 -17.40 5.86 -0.28
CA ILE A 31 -16.60 4.76 0.27
C ILE A 31 -16.43 3.68 -0.78
N ILE A 32 -17.52 3.22 -1.39
CA ILE A 32 -17.51 2.19 -2.45
C ILE A 32 -16.57 2.62 -3.58
N ARG A 33 -16.76 3.84 -4.11
CA ARG A 33 -15.91 4.36 -5.19
C ARG A 33 -14.45 4.51 -4.77
N GLY A 34 -14.19 4.85 -3.51
CA GLY A 34 -12.84 4.89 -2.97
C GLY A 34 -12.17 3.51 -2.96
N LEU A 35 -12.90 2.48 -2.54
CA LEU A 35 -12.41 1.10 -2.53
C LEU A 35 -12.09 0.61 -3.94
N GLU A 36 -12.94 0.91 -4.93
CA GLU A 36 -12.68 0.61 -6.35
C GLU A 36 -11.43 1.33 -6.88
N LEU A 37 -11.17 2.55 -6.42
CA LEU A 37 -9.97 3.32 -6.76
C LEU A 37 -8.73 2.87 -5.96
N GLY A 38 -8.86 1.86 -5.12
CA GLY A 38 -7.77 1.23 -4.40
C GLY A 38 -7.39 1.92 -3.10
N ILE A 39 -8.29 2.62 -2.40
CA ILE A 39 -8.05 2.90 -0.96
C ILE A 39 -7.98 1.58 -0.19
N ASN A 40 -7.34 1.59 0.97
CA ASN A 40 -7.06 0.38 1.72
C ASN A 40 -8.01 0.15 2.90
N ASP A 41 -8.62 1.22 3.38
CA ASP A 41 -9.53 1.23 4.51
C ASP A 41 -10.35 2.54 4.52
N TYR A 42 -11.37 2.59 5.36
CA TYR A 42 -12.11 3.82 5.64
C TYR A 42 -12.55 3.90 7.10
N LEU A 43 -12.88 5.11 7.54
CA LEU A 43 -13.42 5.42 8.85
C LEU A 43 -14.53 6.46 8.71
N THR A 44 -15.64 6.24 9.40
CA THR A 44 -16.75 7.19 9.45
C THR A 44 -16.57 8.15 10.61
N ARG A 45 -16.92 9.42 10.42
CA ARG A 45 -16.90 10.44 11.46
C ARG A 45 -18.16 10.33 12.37
N PRO A 46 -18.05 10.67 13.67
CA PRO A 46 -16.84 11.09 14.38
C PRO A 46 -15.87 9.93 14.58
N VAL A 47 -14.56 10.21 14.40
CA VAL A 47 -13.53 9.16 14.44
C VAL A 47 -13.18 8.82 15.88
N ASP A 48 -13.31 7.55 16.24
CA ASP A 48 -12.76 7.04 17.50
C ASP A 48 -11.22 6.88 17.41
N GLN A 49 -10.52 7.36 18.43
CA GLN A 49 -9.05 7.38 18.45
C GLN A 49 -8.44 5.98 18.54
N HIS A 50 -9.08 5.05 19.27
CA HIS A 50 -8.61 3.68 19.39
C HIS A 50 -8.80 2.94 18.07
N GLU A 51 -9.95 3.14 17.42
CA GLU A 51 -10.24 2.58 16.10
C GLU A 51 -9.24 3.09 15.05
N LEU A 52 -9.02 4.41 14.99
CA LEU A 52 -8.02 5.00 14.09
C LEU A 52 -6.63 4.42 14.32
N THR A 53 -6.21 4.32 15.58
CA THR A 53 -4.89 3.76 15.93
C THR A 53 -4.77 2.30 15.52
N ALA A 54 -5.80 1.49 15.74
CA ALA A 54 -5.81 0.08 15.36
C ALA A 54 -5.74 -0.10 13.84
N ARG A 55 -6.51 0.68 13.07
CA ARG A 55 -6.49 0.65 11.61
C ARG A 55 -5.15 1.10 11.04
N LEU A 56 -4.60 2.21 11.55
CA LEU A 56 -3.27 2.70 11.14
C LEU A 56 -2.17 1.65 11.40
N ARG A 57 -2.14 1.04 12.59
CA ARG A 57 -1.19 -0.03 12.91
C ARG A 57 -1.30 -1.21 11.93
N THR A 58 -2.51 -1.61 11.60
CA THR A 58 -2.77 -2.67 10.63
C THR A 58 -2.22 -2.33 9.24
N GLN A 59 -2.50 -1.11 8.75
CA GLN A 59 -2.01 -0.66 7.44
C GLN A 59 -0.49 -0.54 7.39
N VAL A 60 0.15 0.00 8.43
CA VAL A 60 1.61 0.10 8.53
C VAL A 60 2.26 -1.27 8.57
N ARG A 61 1.73 -2.21 9.36
CA ARG A 61 2.23 -3.58 9.43
C ARG A 61 2.15 -4.27 8.06
N ARG A 62 1.01 -4.12 7.37
CA ARG A 62 0.82 -4.69 6.03
C ARG A 62 1.79 -4.09 5.01
N LYS A 63 2.04 -2.78 5.05
CA LYS A 63 3.04 -2.13 4.20
C LYS A 63 4.44 -2.72 4.44
N ARG A 64 4.88 -2.77 5.70
CA ARG A 64 6.21 -3.30 6.05
C ARG A 64 6.40 -4.72 5.55
N TYR A 65 5.40 -5.57 5.72
CA TYR A 65 5.45 -6.94 5.23
C TYR A 65 5.57 -7.02 3.70
N ASN A 66 4.79 -6.21 2.97
CA ASN A 66 4.86 -6.16 1.51
C ASN A 66 6.22 -5.64 1.01
N ASP A 67 6.75 -4.60 1.65
CA ASP A 67 8.06 -4.03 1.34
C ASP A 67 9.17 -5.08 1.58
N GLN A 68 9.11 -5.85 2.69
CA GLN A 68 10.04 -6.94 2.98
C GLN A 68 9.97 -8.06 1.94
N LEU A 69 8.76 -8.47 1.55
CA LEU A 69 8.58 -9.53 0.55
C LEU A 69 9.20 -9.12 -0.79
N ARG A 70 9.03 -7.86 -1.20
CA ARG A 70 9.62 -7.33 -2.43
C ARG A 70 11.13 -7.28 -2.37
N ALA A 71 11.69 -6.80 -1.27
CA ALA A 71 13.14 -6.79 -1.07
C ALA A 71 13.72 -8.21 -1.17
N SER A 72 13.05 -9.19 -0.56
CA SER A 72 13.46 -10.59 -0.66
C SER A 72 13.41 -11.12 -2.09
N VAL A 73 12.34 -10.82 -2.84
CA VAL A 73 12.22 -11.25 -4.25
C VAL A 73 13.32 -10.62 -5.10
N THR A 74 13.57 -9.32 -4.97
CA THR A 74 14.65 -8.64 -5.69
C THR A 74 16.01 -9.28 -5.39
N GLN A 75 16.30 -9.54 -4.11
CA GLN A 75 17.55 -10.18 -3.70
C GLN A 75 17.69 -11.60 -4.27
N THR A 76 16.63 -12.40 -4.27
CA THR A 76 16.66 -13.74 -4.88
C THR A 76 16.92 -13.69 -6.38
N ILE A 77 16.30 -12.74 -7.08
CA ILE A 77 16.54 -12.53 -8.52
C ILE A 77 18.00 -12.15 -8.77
N GLU A 78 18.55 -11.21 -8.00
CA GLU A 78 19.95 -10.79 -8.11
C GLU A 78 20.90 -11.99 -7.92
N MET A 79 20.70 -12.79 -6.87
CA MET A 79 21.54 -13.97 -6.60
C MET A 79 21.46 -15.05 -7.70
N ALA A 80 20.32 -15.17 -8.37
CA ALA A 80 20.15 -16.13 -9.47
C ALA A 80 20.80 -15.64 -10.78
N VAL A 81 20.87 -14.33 -10.97
CA VAL A 81 21.40 -13.69 -12.18
C VAL A 81 22.91 -13.48 -12.10
N THR A 82 23.53 -13.38 -10.91
CA THR A 82 24.97 -13.19 -10.76
C THR A 82 25.73 -14.50 -10.48
N ASP A 83 26.68 -14.86 -11.32
CA ASP A 83 27.65 -15.93 -11.01
C ASP A 83 28.55 -15.50 -9.83
N GLY A 84 28.54 -16.28 -8.75
CA GLY A 84 29.22 -15.94 -7.49
C GLY A 84 30.75 -15.97 -7.52
N LEU A 85 31.37 -16.43 -8.61
CA LEU A 85 32.83 -16.48 -8.77
C LEU A 85 33.36 -15.35 -9.68
N THR A 86 32.51 -14.80 -10.55
CA THR A 86 32.93 -13.84 -11.59
C THR A 86 32.18 -12.50 -11.57
N GLY A 87 31.03 -12.40 -10.90
CA GLY A 87 30.21 -11.18 -10.88
C GLY A 87 29.55 -10.84 -12.22
N LEU A 88 29.63 -11.75 -13.20
CA LEU A 88 29.01 -11.59 -14.52
C LEU A 88 27.58 -12.16 -14.52
N PRO A 89 26.70 -11.66 -15.41
CA PRO A 89 25.36 -12.21 -15.57
C PRO A 89 25.42 -13.65 -16.10
N ASN A 90 24.69 -14.56 -15.44
CA ASN A 90 24.50 -15.95 -15.85
C ASN A 90 23.90 -16.00 -17.26
N ARG A 91 24.46 -16.86 -18.13
CA ARG A 91 23.89 -17.20 -19.44
C ARG A 91 22.91 -18.36 -19.32
#